data_AF-A0A0F8XQ70-F1
#
_entry.id   AF-A0A0F8XQ70-F1
#
_cell.length_a   1.000
_cell.length_b   1.000
_cell.length_c   1.000
_cell.angle_alpha   90.00
_cell.angle_beta   90.00
_cell.angle_gamma   90.00
#
_symmetry.space_group_name_H-M   'P 1'
#
loop_
_entity.id
_entity.type
_entity.pdbx_description
1 polymer ?
#
loop_
_entity_poly.entity_id
_entity_poly.type
_entity_poly.pdbx_seq_one_letter_code
_entity_poly.pdbx_strand_id
1 'polypeptide(L)'
;DDNDVNNLVEIMRLNENGLNVTGNVTSENLFIPQYVYSHNNATMVLASANVWANLTFNQEEAEIKKGISHVHNDNTNHTFTISESGIYDINYNFDVIDTSASSTDIDVAGRIIYFNGTEIIGSVFETDIIKQDVEVEISHNFLAKLNAGDVLIFQFIANDVDVQISTHSTFGVHPDSVTILIIKIANLP
;
A
#
# COMPACT_ATOMS: atom_id res chain seq x y z
N ASP A 1 -43.84 -26.01 -13.82
CA ASP A 1 -43.39 -24.71 -13.32
C ASP A 1 -43.53 -24.66 -11.83
N ASP A 2 -42.43 -24.89 -11.12
CA ASP A 2 -41.94 -23.99 -10.06
C ASP A 2 -40.74 -24.69 -9.39
N ASN A 3 -39.53 -24.40 -9.87
CA ASN A 3 -38.29 -24.97 -9.34
C ASN A 3 -37.16 -23.94 -9.42
N ASP A 4 -37.48 -22.69 -9.09
CA ASP A 4 -36.51 -21.59 -9.18
C ASP A 4 -36.49 -20.74 -7.90
N VAL A 5 -36.44 -21.40 -6.75
CA VAL A 5 -36.27 -20.74 -5.45
C VAL A 5 -35.09 -21.37 -4.73
N ASN A 6 -33.85 -21.10 -5.17
CA ASN A 6 -32.66 -21.37 -4.34
C ASN A 6 -31.36 -20.65 -4.76
N ASN A 7 -31.40 -19.65 -5.65
CA ASN A 7 -30.18 -18.96 -6.10
C ASN A 7 -29.95 -17.58 -5.46
N LEU A 8 -30.45 -17.35 -4.25
CA LEU A 8 -30.01 -16.24 -3.42
C LEU A 8 -29.60 -16.80 -2.06
N VAL A 9 -28.31 -17.17 -1.96
CA VAL A 9 -27.70 -17.49 -0.67
C VAL A 9 -27.54 -16.17 0.08
N GLU A 10 -28.61 -15.76 0.75
CA GLU A 10 -28.54 -14.71 1.77
C GLU A 10 -28.01 -15.37 3.05
N ILE A 11 -26.69 -15.37 3.18
CA ILE A 11 -25.97 -16.10 4.24
C ILE A 11 -26.29 -15.50 5.61
N MET A 12 -26.60 -14.20 5.70
CA MET A 12 -26.86 -13.51 6.96
C MET A 12 -27.96 -12.45 6.83
N ARG A 13 -28.97 -12.52 7.70
CA ARG A 13 -29.95 -11.45 7.93
C ARG A 13 -29.93 -11.04 9.39
N LEU A 14 -29.77 -9.75 9.66
CA LEU A 14 -30.09 -9.17 10.97
C LEU A 14 -31.59 -8.88 11.01
N ASN A 15 -32.28 -9.43 12.00
CA ASN A 15 -33.67 -9.07 12.30
C ASN A 15 -33.79 -8.60 13.76
N GLU A 16 -34.99 -8.15 14.11
CA GLU A 16 -35.35 -7.70 15.46
C GLU A 16 -35.14 -8.76 16.57
N ASN A 17 -34.92 -10.03 16.19
CA ASN A 17 -34.61 -11.14 17.11
C ASN A 17 -33.13 -11.58 17.07
N GLY A 18 -32.27 -10.90 16.32
CA GLY A 18 -30.84 -11.18 16.23
C GLY A 18 -30.35 -11.59 14.83
N LEU A 19 -29.18 -12.23 14.79
CA LEU A 19 -28.54 -12.71 13.56
C LEU A 19 -29.14 -14.06 13.16
N ASN A 20 -29.77 -14.10 11.98
CA ASN A 20 -30.25 -15.33 11.37
C ASN A 20 -29.33 -15.71 10.20
N VAL A 21 -28.68 -16.87 10.30
CA VAL A 21 -27.70 -17.36 9.33
C VAL A 21 -28.31 -18.53 8.57
N THR A 22 -28.41 -18.41 7.25
CA THR A 22 -28.92 -19.48 6.38
C THR A 22 -27.75 -20.11 5.62
N GLY A 23 -27.49 -21.40 5.85
CA GLY A 23 -26.36 -22.13 5.25
C GLY A 23 -25.14 -22.25 6.18
N ASN A 24 -24.09 -22.91 5.70
CA ASN A 24 -22.82 -23.05 6.44
C ASN A 24 -21.95 -21.81 6.21
N VAL A 25 -21.64 -21.07 7.27
CA VAL A 25 -20.58 -20.05 7.24
C VAL A 25 -19.24 -20.77 7.40
N THR A 26 -18.39 -20.66 6.40
CA THR A 26 -17.01 -21.15 6.41
C THR A 26 -16.06 -19.96 6.34
N SER A 27 -14.78 -20.18 6.62
CA SER A 27 -13.75 -19.17 6.40
C SER A 27 -13.64 -18.73 4.93
N GLU A 28 -14.09 -19.56 4.00
CA GLU A 28 -14.02 -19.30 2.55
C GLU A 28 -15.12 -18.34 2.08
N ASN A 29 -16.31 -18.40 2.70
CA ASN A 29 -17.46 -17.56 2.30
C ASN A 29 -17.71 -16.35 3.22
N LEU A 30 -16.96 -16.24 4.32
CA LEU A 30 -16.99 -15.07 5.18
C LEU A 30 -15.97 -14.04 4.68
N PHE A 31 -16.44 -12.82 4.39
CA PHE A 31 -15.54 -11.70 4.12
C PHE A 31 -14.99 -11.15 5.44
N ILE A 32 -13.68 -11.29 5.64
CA ILE A 32 -12.97 -10.69 6.76
C ILE A 32 -12.29 -9.42 6.25
N PRO A 33 -12.69 -8.21 6.70
CA PRO A 33 -12.06 -6.97 6.29
C PRO A 33 -10.58 -6.97 6.66
N GLN A 34 -9.74 -6.48 5.75
CA GLN A 34 -8.33 -6.23 5.98
C GLN A 34 -8.01 -4.83 5.49
N TYR A 35 -7.32 -4.05 6.30
CA TYR A 35 -6.87 -2.73 5.88
C TYR A 35 -5.65 -2.27 6.67
N VAL A 36 -4.86 -1.38 6.09
CA VAL A 36 -3.87 -0.57 6.81
C VAL A 36 -3.73 0.79 6.12
N TYR A 37 -3.65 1.83 6.92
CA TYR A 37 -3.08 3.12 6.54
C TYR A 37 -1.73 3.28 7.25
N SER A 38 -0.69 3.68 6.52
CA SER A 38 0.63 3.90 7.10
C SER A 38 1.33 5.04 6.37
N HIS A 39 2.17 5.78 7.09
CA HIS A 39 2.90 6.91 6.54
C HIS A 39 4.28 7.05 7.18
N ASN A 40 5.09 7.89 6.54
CA ASN A 40 6.34 8.39 7.10
C ASN A 40 6.35 9.90 6.98
N ASN A 41 7.02 10.57 7.91
CA ASN A 41 7.17 12.02 7.94
C ASN A 41 8.64 12.44 7.96
N ALA A 42 9.52 11.55 7.48
CA ALA A 42 10.95 11.76 7.40
C ALA A 42 11.42 11.80 5.94
N THR A 43 12.41 12.64 5.68
CA THR A 43 13.18 12.62 4.44
C THR A 43 13.92 11.28 4.33
N MET A 44 13.86 10.64 3.17
CA MET A 44 14.64 9.42 2.88
C MET A 44 15.53 9.65 1.66
N VAL A 45 16.84 9.74 1.91
CA VAL A 45 17.85 10.00 0.87
C VAL A 45 18.15 8.71 0.11
N LEU A 46 18.25 8.81 -1.22
CA LEU A 46 18.66 7.69 -2.04
C LEU A 46 20.17 7.42 -1.86
N ALA A 47 20.54 6.19 -1.50
CA ALA A 47 21.94 5.86 -1.27
C ALA A 47 22.76 5.75 -2.58
N SER A 48 22.10 5.45 -3.70
CA SER A 48 22.73 5.27 -5.01
C SER A 48 21.69 5.41 -6.12
N ALA A 49 22.06 6.12 -7.19
CA ALA A 49 21.27 6.17 -8.41
C ALA A 49 21.07 4.77 -9.03
N ASN A 50 19.95 4.56 -9.71
CA ASN A 50 19.59 3.32 -10.41
C ASN A 50 19.53 2.07 -9.50
N VAL A 51 19.30 2.26 -8.21
CA VAL A 51 19.12 1.19 -7.23
C VAL A 51 17.79 1.40 -6.50
N TRP A 52 16.95 0.36 -6.48
CA TRP A 52 15.70 0.38 -5.71
C TRP A 52 15.99 0.49 -4.21
N ALA A 53 15.43 1.51 -3.57
CA ALA A 53 15.51 1.71 -2.12
C ALA A 53 14.17 1.36 -1.48
N ASN A 54 14.23 0.65 -0.34
CA ASN A 54 13.04 0.35 0.46
C ASN A 54 12.56 1.61 1.16
N LEU A 55 11.26 1.87 1.11
CA LEU A 55 10.62 2.90 1.89
C LEU A 55 10.37 2.38 3.31
N THR A 56 10.62 3.24 4.30
CA THR A 56 10.34 2.94 5.71
C THR A 56 9.11 3.71 6.16
N PHE A 57 8.40 3.16 7.13
CA PHE A 57 7.16 3.71 7.68
C PHE A 57 7.31 3.77 9.20
N ASN A 58 7.81 4.91 9.68
CA ASN A 58 8.20 5.07 11.09
C ASN A 58 7.09 5.59 11.99
N GLN A 59 5.91 5.88 11.43
CA GLN A 59 4.79 6.44 12.16
C GLN A 59 3.54 5.58 12.03
N GLU A 60 2.87 5.38 13.16
CA GLU A 60 1.47 4.96 13.19
C GLU A 60 0.68 6.06 13.91
N GLU A 61 0.07 6.96 13.16
CA GLU A 61 -1.00 7.77 13.75
C GLU A 61 -2.22 6.84 13.93
N ALA A 62 -2.42 6.39 15.17
CA ALA A 62 -3.59 5.66 15.67
C ALA A 62 -4.11 4.51 14.78
N GLU A 63 -3.38 3.38 14.75
CA GLU A 63 -3.83 2.00 14.43
C GLU A 63 -5.08 1.81 13.53
N ILE A 64 -5.21 2.51 12.40
CA ILE A 64 -6.21 2.13 11.39
C ILE A 64 -5.64 0.93 10.62
N LYS A 65 -5.57 -0.22 11.30
CA LYS A 65 -5.16 -1.50 10.72
C LYS A 65 -6.01 -2.66 11.22
N LYS A 66 -6.30 -3.60 10.32
CA LYS A 66 -6.95 -4.87 10.62
C LYS A 66 -6.40 -5.93 9.70
N GLY A 67 -5.84 -7.00 10.26
CA GLY A 67 -5.36 -8.15 9.50
C GLY A 67 -4.18 -7.89 8.54
N ILE A 68 -3.57 -6.71 8.61
CA ILE A 68 -2.30 -6.43 7.96
C ILE A 68 -1.34 -6.01 9.07
N SER A 69 -0.29 -6.80 9.28
CA SER A 69 0.70 -6.56 10.32
C SER A 69 1.81 -5.66 9.81
N HIS A 70 2.16 -4.65 10.62
CA HIS A 70 3.24 -3.71 10.38
C HIS A 70 3.85 -3.32 11.73
N VAL A 71 5.18 -3.23 11.79
CA VAL A 71 5.96 -2.83 12.97
C VAL A 71 6.77 -1.59 12.62
N HIS A 72 6.36 -0.44 13.13
CA HIS A 72 6.91 0.86 12.71
C HIS A 72 8.23 1.26 13.42
N ASN A 73 8.62 0.56 14.48
CA ASN A 73 9.65 1.01 15.42
C ASN A 73 10.90 0.12 15.47
N ASP A 74 11.11 -0.73 14.46
CA ASP A 74 12.32 -1.55 14.33
C ASP A 74 12.82 -1.58 12.87
N ASN A 75 13.83 -2.42 12.61
CA ASN A 75 14.43 -2.56 11.29
C ASN A 75 13.53 -3.26 10.25
N THR A 76 12.31 -3.66 10.61
CA THR A 76 11.30 -4.27 9.73
C THR A 76 10.17 -3.31 9.36
N ASN A 77 10.29 -2.04 9.75
CA ASN A 77 9.41 -0.91 9.39
C ASN A 77 9.23 -0.61 7.89
N HIS A 78 9.76 -1.45 7.01
CA HIS A 78 9.58 -1.40 5.55
C HIS A 78 8.73 -2.58 5.04
N THR A 79 8.09 -3.33 5.95
CA THR A 79 7.34 -4.54 5.62
C THR A 79 5.89 -4.49 6.09
N PHE A 80 5.01 -5.11 5.31
CA PHE A 80 3.59 -5.31 5.62
C PHE A 80 3.22 -6.77 5.38
N THR A 81 2.70 -7.46 6.39
CA THR A 81 2.34 -8.89 6.28
C THR A 81 0.83 -9.06 6.20
N ILE A 82 0.38 -9.76 5.16
CA ILE A 82 -1.04 -10.05 4.91
C ILE A 82 -1.51 -11.24 5.74
N SER A 83 -2.60 -11.11 6.50
CA SER A 83 -3.11 -12.22 7.33
C SER A 83 -4.15 -13.09 6.62
N GLU A 84 -4.84 -12.57 5.60
CA GLU A 84 -5.92 -13.26 4.89
C GLU A 84 -5.72 -13.18 3.38
N SER A 85 -5.96 -14.26 2.64
CA SER A 85 -5.91 -14.20 1.18
C SER A 85 -7.07 -13.39 0.61
N GLY A 86 -6.86 -12.69 -0.50
CA GLY A 86 -7.91 -11.87 -1.12
C GLY A 86 -7.47 -11.09 -2.35
N ILE A 87 -8.40 -10.30 -2.87
CA ILE A 87 -8.11 -9.21 -3.80
C ILE A 87 -8.02 -7.93 -3.00
N TYR A 88 -6.94 -7.18 -3.21
CA TYR A 88 -6.61 -5.97 -2.49
C TYR A 88 -6.56 -4.78 -3.45
N ASP A 89 -7.14 -3.66 -3.03
CA ASP A 89 -6.90 -2.33 -3.57
C ASP A 89 -5.73 -1.71 -2.81
N ILE A 90 -4.68 -1.35 -3.55
CA ILE A 90 -3.44 -0.80 -3.00
C ILE A 90 -3.22 0.57 -3.62
N ASN A 91 -3.12 1.58 -2.76
CA ASN A 91 -2.73 2.92 -3.11
C ASN A 91 -1.44 3.28 -2.39
N TYR A 92 -0.51 3.88 -3.12
CA TYR A 92 0.66 4.52 -2.54
C TYR A 92 0.85 5.91 -3.13
N ASN A 93 1.40 6.80 -2.32
CA ASN A 93 1.78 8.16 -2.69
C ASN A 93 3.14 8.50 -2.05
N PHE A 94 4.11 8.88 -2.88
CA PHE A 94 5.45 9.30 -2.47
C PHE A 94 5.75 10.71 -2.98
N ASP A 95 6.16 11.60 -2.08
CA ASP A 95 6.68 12.91 -2.44
C ASP A 95 8.18 12.79 -2.69
N VAL A 96 8.62 13.11 -3.91
CA VAL A 96 10.04 13.05 -4.31
C VAL A 96 10.53 14.40 -4.82
N ILE A 97 11.77 14.74 -4.49
CA ILE A 97 12.42 15.97 -4.92
C ILE A 97 13.82 15.66 -5.43
N ASP A 98 14.24 16.37 -6.47
CA ASP A 98 15.64 16.46 -6.86
C ASP A 98 16.30 17.69 -6.25
N THR A 99 17.43 17.48 -5.59
CA THR A 99 18.24 18.56 -4.99
C THR A 99 19.49 18.91 -5.81
N SER A 100 19.71 18.24 -6.95
CA SER A 100 20.88 18.45 -7.81
C SER A 100 20.90 19.86 -8.42
N ALA A 101 22.08 20.48 -8.50
CA ALA A 101 22.22 21.86 -9.01
C ALA A 101 22.05 22.01 -10.53
N SER A 102 21.90 20.91 -11.28
CA SER A 102 22.01 20.93 -12.75
C SER A 102 21.20 19.87 -13.49
N SER A 103 20.44 19.00 -12.82
CA SER A 103 19.64 18.04 -13.54
C SER A 103 18.37 18.67 -14.10
N THR A 104 18.02 18.27 -15.31
CA THR A 104 16.88 18.80 -16.06
C THR A 104 15.90 17.71 -16.50
N ASP A 105 16.24 16.45 -16.23
CA ASP A 105 15.47 15.28 -16.68
C ASP A 105 15.85 14.05 -15.84
N ILE A 106 15.09 13.80 -14.77
CA ILE A 106 15.30 12.67 -13.85
C ILE A 106 14.10 11.77 -13.89
N ASP A 107 14.32 10.51 -14.25
CA ASP A 107 13.30 9.47 -14.15
C ASP A 107 13.23 8.99 -12.71
N VAL A 108 12.02 8.96 -12.16
CA VAL A 108 11.73 8.39 -10.84
C VAL A 108 10.58 7.40 -10.94
N ALA A 109 10.66 6.31 -10.18
CA ALA A 109 9.59 5.32 -10.15
C ALA A 109 9.35 4.75 -8.76
N GLY A 110 8.11 4.38 -8.49
CA GLY A 110 7.68 3.62 -7.32
C GLY A 110 7.23 2.21 -7.72
N ARG A 111 7.38 1.24 -6.82
CA ARG A 111 6.83 -0.11 -6.99
C ARG A 111 6.60 -0.84 -5.68
N ILE A 112 5.99 -2.02 -5.76
CA ILE A 112 5.90 -2.96 -4.65
C ILE A 112 6.47 -4.33 -5.04
N ILE A 113 7.22 -4.93 -4.13
CA ILE A 113 7.76 -6.28 -4.25
C ILE A 113 7.28 -7.15 -3.10
N TYR A 114 7.28 -8.46 -3.31
CA TYR A 114 7.27 -9.44 -2.23
C TYR A 114 8.64 -9.49 -1.55
N PHE A 115 8.69 -9.97 -0.30
CA PHE A 115 9.95 -10.14 0.44
C PHE A 115 11.01 -11.00 -0.27
N ASN A 116 10.60 -11.87 -1.21
CA ASN A 116 11.52 -12.65 -2.04
C ASN A 116 12.12 -11.86 -3.23
N GLY A 117 11.83 -10.57 -3.37
CA GLY A 117 12.32 -9.71 -4.46
C GLY A 117 11.44 -9.71 -5.72
N THR A 118 10.38 -10.52 -5.77
CA THR A 118 9.50 -10.57 -6.95
C THR A 118 8.60 -9.34 -6.97
N GLU A 119 8.55 -8.65 -8.11
CA GLU A 119 7.68 -7.50 -8.31
C GLU A 119 6.20 -7.90 -8.39
N ILE A 120 5.34 -7.09 -7.78
CA ILE A 120 3.89 -7.24 -7.93
C ILE A 120 3.48 -6.62 -9.26
N ILE A 121 2.87 -7.43 -10.12
CA ILE A 121 2.43 -7.02 -11.45
C ILE A 121 1.47 -5.82 -11.34
N GLY A 122 1.74 -4.78 -12.13
CA GLY A 122 0.93 -3.57 -12.16
C GLY A 122 1.23 -2.56 -11.06
N SER A 123 2.19 -2.85 -10.16
CA SER A 123 2.55 -1.94 -9.07
C SER A 123 3.54 -0.85 -9.46
N VAL A 124 4.20 -0.92 -10.62
CA VAL A 124 5.21 0.08 -11.04
C VAL A 124 4.52 1.32 -11.60
N PHE A 125 4.95 2.50 -11.18
CA PHE A 125 4.56 3.78 -11.75
C PHE A 125 5.77 4.71 -11.83
N GLU A 126 5.91 5.42 -12.95
CA GLU A 126 7.06 6.26 -13.28
C GLU A 126 6.59 7.69 -13.61
N THR A 127 7.42 8.67 -13.28
CA THR A 127 7.24 10.08 -13.62
C THR A 127 8.61 10.76 -13.72
N ASP A 128 8.63 11.98 -14.23
CA ASP A 128 9.87 12.73 -14.46
C ASP A 128 9.95 13.95 -13.53
N ILE A 129 11.15 14.24 -13.01
CA ILE A 129 11.48 15.50 -12.36
C ILE A 129 12.28 16.35 -13.35
N ILE A 130 11.64 17.38 -13.89
CA ILE A 130 12.22 18.26 -14.93
C ILE A 130 12.91 19.51 -14.38
N LYS A 131 12.87 19.72 -13.06
CA LYS A 131 13.39 20.92 -12.42
C LYS A 131 13.84 20.64 -10.99
N GLN A 132 15.02 21.14 -10.64
CA GLN A 132 15.55 21.17 -9.28
C GLN A 132 14.58 21.84 -8.30
N ASP A 133 14.56 21.31 -7.07
CA ASP A 133 13.80 21.83 -5.92
C ASP A 133 12.28 21.90 -6.21
N VAL A 134 11.80 21.07 -7.13
CA VAL A 134 10.38 20.83 -7.36
C VAL A 134 10.04 19.44 -6.87
N GLU A 135 9.13 19.40 -5.89
CA GLU A 135 8.52 18.16 -5.43
C GLU A 135 7.52 17.65 -6.48
N VAL A 136 7.61 16.37 -6.77
CA VAL A 136 6.72 15.64 -7.67
C VAL A 136 6.12 14.46 -6.89
N GLU A 137 4.87 14.18 -7.16
CA GLU A 137 4.12 13.09 -6.52
C GLU A 137 4.19 11.82 -7.37
N ILE A 138 4.64 10.70 -6.79
CA ILE A 138 4.49 9.36 -7.36
C ILE A 138 3.27 8.71 -6.71
N SER A 139 2.14 8.74 -7.41
CA SER A 139 0.86 8.24 -6.90
C SER A 139 0.26 7.20 -7.82
N HIS A 140 -0.09 6.04 -7.27
CA HIS A 140 -0.63 4.93 -8.05
C HIS A 140 -1.67 4.14 -7.26
N ASN A 141 -2.70 3.68 -7.96
CA ASN A 141 -3.73 2.78 -7.44
C ASN A 141 -3.84 1.56 -8.36
N PHE A 142 -3.82 0.37 -7.78
CA PHE A 142 -3.99 -0.87 -8.52
C PHE A 142 -4.56 -1.99 -7.66
N LEU A 143 -5.03 -3.05 -8.32
CA LEU A 143 -5.52 -4.25 -7.65
C LEU A 143 -4.45 -5.36 -7.66
N ALA A 144 -4.31 -6.06 -6.55
CA ALA A 144 -3.43 -7.21 -6.42
C ALA A 144 -4.16 -8.42 -5.81
N LYS A 145 -3.83 -9.62 -6.30
CA LYS A 145 -4.13 -10.87 -5.60
C LYS A 145 -3.02 -11.15 -4.60
N LEU A 146 -3.36 -11.17 -3.31
CA LEU A 146 -2.43 -11.48 -2.23
C LEU A 146 -2.89 -12.70 -1.46
N ASN A 147 -1.95 -13.49 -0.96
CA ASN A 147 -2.19 -14.64 -0.11
C ASN A 147 -1.84 -14.31 1.35
N ALA A 148 -2.48 -15.01 2.28
CA ALA A 148 -2.06 -15.01 3.68
C ALA A 148 -0.59 -15.40 3.79
N GLY A 149 0.18 -14.59 4.53
CA GLY A 149 1.63 -14.73 4.71
C GLY A 149 2.46 -13.96 3.68
N ASP A 150 1.87 -13.38 2.63
CA ASP A 150 2.60 -12.49 1.74
C ASP A 150 3.13 -11.28 2.52
N VAL A 151 4.40 -10.95 2.29
CA VAL A 151 5.08 -9.81 2.89
C VAL A 151 5.43 -8.82 1.79
N LEU A 152 4.89 -7.61 1.89
CA LEU A 152 5.03 -6.56 0.88
C LEU A 152 6.09 -5.55 1.31
N ILE A 153 6.86 -5.05 0.35
CA ILE A 153 7.86 -3.98 0.50
C ILE A 153 7.62 -2.93 -0.58
N PHE A 154 7.48 -1.67 -0.17
CA PHE A 154 7.37 -0.53 -1.07
C PHE A 154 8.77 -0.01 -1.38
N GLN A 155 9.03 0.31 -2.65
CA GLN A 155 10.33 0.79 -3.11
C GLN A 155 10.18 2.00 -4.01
N PHE A 156 11.22 2.84 -4.04
CA PHE A 156 11.40 3.88 -5.05
C PHE A 156 12.79 3.79 -5.68
N ILE A 157 12.95 4.36 -6.86
CA ILE A 157 14.20 4.46 -7.61
C ILE A 157 14.26 5.82 -8.30
N ALA A 158 15.47 6.31 -8.53
CA ALA A 158 15.74 7.43 -9.41
C ALA A 158 17.02 7.20 -10.21
N ASN A 159 17.14 7.84 -11.37
CA ASN A 159 18.35 7.81 -12.19
C ASN A 159 19.46 8.78 -11.69
N ASP A 160 19.17 9.60 -10.67
CA ASP A 160 20.08 10.52 -9.97
C ASP A 160 20.10 10.23 -8.46
N VAL A 161 21.26 10.39 -7.81
CA VAL A 161 21.48 10.12 -6.38
C VAL A 161 21.04 11.28 -5.48
N ASP A 162 20.93 12.48 -6.04
CA ASP A 162 20.49 13.69 -5.32
C ASP A 162 18.96 13.75 -5.16
N VAL A 163 18.26 12.71 -5.64
CA VAL A 163 16.83 12.49 -5.41
C VAL A 163 16.59 11.91 -4.03
N GLN A 164 15.56 12.43 -3.37
CA GLN A 164 15.13 11.94 -2.07
C GLN A 164 13.62 11.98 -1.96
N ILE A 165 13.09 11.14 -1.08
CA ILE A 165 11.75 11.31 -0.56
C ILE A 165 11.75 12.56 0.32
N SER A 166 10.89 13.54 0.03
CA SER A 166 10.85 14.82 0.73
C SER A 166 9.70 14.93 1.70
N THR A 167 9.92 15.74 2.75
CA THR A 167 8.88 16.13 3.71
C THR A 167 8.73 17.64 3.64
N HIS A 168 7.56 18.14 3.26
CA HIS A 168 7.26 19.56 3.33
C HIS A 168 6.15 19.84 4.33
N SER A 169 6.40 20.78 5.26
CA SER A 169 5.47 21.14 6.33
C SER A 169 5.05 22.62 6.31
N THR A 170 4.95 23.23 5.12
CA THR A 170 4.72 24.68 5.04
C THR A 170 3.41 25.11 5.69
N PHE A 171 2.35 24.29 5.57
CA PHE A 171 0.99 24.65 6.01
C PHE A 171 0.29 23.57 6.87
N GLY A 172 1.04 22.58 7.38
CA GLY A 172 0.50 21.47 8.18
C GLY A 172 1.40 21.12 9.37
N VAL A 173 0.81 20.50 10.40
CA VAL A 173 1.57 19.98 11.56
C VAL A 173 2.00 18.52 11.39
N HIS A 174 1.52 17.86 10.33
CA HIS A 174 1.88 16.50 9.91
C HIS A 174 2.40 16.54 8.47
N PRO A 175 3.72 16.65 8.26
CA PRO A 175 4.32 16.56 6.93
C PRO A 175 4.54 15.10 6.57
N ASP A 176 3.56 14.47 5.93
CA ASP A 176 3.74 13.13 5.40
C ASP A 176 4.61 13.22 4.13
N SER A 177 5.54 12.28 3.96
CA SER A 177 6.39 12.14 2.76
C SER A 177 6.07 10.90 1.95
N VAL A 178 5.51 9.90 2.63
CA VAL A 178 5.06 8.65 2.04
C VAL A 178 3.76 8.30 2.74
N THR A 179 2.75 7.95 1.96
CA THR A 179 1.50 7.39 2.47
C THR A 179 1.12 6.15 1.68
N ILE A 180 0.53 5.17 2.37
CA ILE A 180 -0.04 3.98 1.74
C ILE A 180 -1.41 3.66 2.33
N LEU A 181 -2.24 3.06 1.49
CA LEU A 181 -3.50 2.47 1.87
C LEU A 181 -3.61 1.10 1.21
N ILE A 182 -3.80 0.06 2.01
CA ILE A 182 -4.07 -1.30 1.52
C ILE A 182 -5.43 -1.70 2.05
N ILE A 183 -6.34 -2.14 1.19
CA ILE A 183 -7.70 -2.58 1.58
C ILE A 183 -8.03 -3.89 0.85
N LYS A 184 -8.42 -4.93 1.59
CA LYS A 184 -9.04 -6.12 0.98
C LYS A 184 -10.44 -5.76 0.50
N ILE A 185 -10.73 -6.02 -0.78
CA ILE A 185 -12.02 -5.72 -1.42
C ILE A 185 -12.83 -6.97 -1.79
N ALA A 186 -12.18 -8.14 -1.87
CA ALA A 186 -12.87 -9.41 -2.13
C ALA A 186 -12.12 -10.62 -1.57
N ASN A 187 -12.83 -11.71 -1.32
CA ASN A 187 -12.22 -13.03 -1.09
C ASN A 187 -11.69 -13.61 -2.42
N LEU A 188 -10.73 -14.52 -2.34
CA LEU A 188 -10.38 -15.34 -3.49
C LEU A 188 -11.48 -16.37 -3.76
N PRO A 189 -11.76 -16.70 -5.04
CA PRO A 189 -12.64 -17.80 -5.39
C PRO A 189 -12.03 -19.17 -5.08
#